data_AF-A0A2N4X529-F1
#
_entry.id   AF-A0A2N4X529-F1
#
_cell.length_a   1.000
_cell.length_b   1.000
_cell.length_c   1.000
_cell.angle_alpha   90.00
_cell.angle_beta   90.00
_cell.angle_gamma   90.00
#
_symmetry.space_group_name_H-M   'P 1'
#
loop_
_entity.id
_entity.type
_entity.pdbx_description
1 polymer ?
#
loop_
_entity_poly.entity_id
_entity_poly.type
_entity_poly.pdbx_seq_one_letter_code
_entity_poly.pdbx_strand_id
1 'polypeptide(L)'
;MVAVLEDERQALAGLDLDGIVGASQGKTTLCDVLAEADAAQVDEECRGLLEAARRLNEVNRQVRNLIAANVSARLDALTGSASLYRASPAYAYAGAR
;
A
#
# COMPACT_ATOMS: atom_id res chain seq x y z
N MET A 1 12.10 1.83 -12.94
CA MET A 1 11.40 1.82 -11.63
C MET A 1 10.04 2.51 -11.71
N VAL A 2 9.99 3.80 -12.09
CA VAL A 2 8.73 4.57 -12.21
C VAL A 2 7.65 3.83 -13.02
N ALA A 3 7.97 3.38 -14.25
CA ALA A 3 7.02 2.64 -15.10
C ALA A 3 6.45 1.39 -14.41
N VAL A 4 7.31 0.57 -13.78
CA VAL A 4 6.86 -0.64 -13.06
C VAL A 4 5.91 -0.31 -11.89
N LEU A 5 6.10 0.83 -11.24
CA LEU A 5 5.19 1.30 -10.18
C LEU A 5 3.86 1.82 -10.75
N GLU A 6 3.86 2.40 -11.94
CA GLU A 6 2.63 2.78 -12.64
C GLU A 6 1.86 1.55 -13.13
N ASP A 7 2.57 0.53 -13.62
CA ASP A 7 1.98 -0.76 -14.00
C ASP A 7 1.36 -1.46 -12.79
N GLU A 8 2.06 -1.48 -11.64
CA GLU A 8 1.50 -1.99 -10.39
C GLU A 8 0.24 -1.22 -9.99
N ARG A 9 0.24 0.11 -10.13
CA ARG A 9 -0.94 0.94 -9.81
C ARG A 9 -2.13 0.54 -10.69
N GLN A 10 -1.90 0.29 -11.98
CA GLN A 10 -2.93 -0.15 -12.90
C GLN A 10 -3.43 -1.56 -12.56
N ALA A 11 -2.52 -2.47 -12.23
CA ALA A 11 -2.86 -3.83 -11.82
C ALA A 11 -3.67 -3.84 -10.51
N LEU A 12 -3.31 -3.01 -9.52
CA LEU A 12 -4.07 -2.82 -8.29
C LEU A 12 -5.49 -2.30 -8.56
N ALA A 13 -5.65 -1.37 -9.50
CA ALA A 13 -6.97 -0.85 -9.88
C ALA A 13 -7.84 -1.90 -10.57
N GLY A 14 -7.23 -2.82 -11.33
CA GLY A 14 -7.91 -3.94 -11.98
C GLY A 14 -8.07 -5.20 -11.12
N LEU A 15 -7.49 -5.23 -9.91
CA LEU A 15 -7.31 -6.44 -9.10
C LEU A 15 -6.65 -7.59 -9.89
N ASP A 16 -5.75 -7.24 -10.80
CA ASP A 16 -5.00 -8.17 -11.65
C ASP A 16 -3.83 -8.77 -10.86
N LEU A 17 -4.01 -10.01 -10.39
CA LEU A 17 -3.01 -10.70 -9.58
C LEU A 17 -1.72 -10.96 -10.36
N ASP A 18 -1.82 -11.35 -11.63
CA ASP A 18 -0.65 -11.66 -12.46
C ASP A 18 0.15 -10.38 -12.71
N GLY A 19 -0.54 -9.27 -13.00
CA GLY A 19 0.06 -7.94 -13.09
C GLY A 19 0.75 -7.51 -11.80
N ILE A 20 0.14 -7.72 -10.63
CA ILE A 20 0.74 -7.38 -9.33
C ILE A 20 2.00 -8.21 -9.06
N VAL A 21 1.96 -9.52 -9.32
CA VAL A 21 3.11 -10.42 -9.11
C VAL A 21 4.25 -10.07 -10.08
N GLY A 22 3.93 -9.83 -11.36
CA GLY A 22 4.90 -9.41 -12.36
C GLY A 22 5.57 -8.08 -11.99
N ALA A 23 4.79 -7.09 -11.57
CA ALA A 23 5.34 -5.81 -11.10
C ALA A 23 6.19 -5.98 -9.83
N SER A 24 5.82 -6.89 -8.92
CA SER A 24 6.63 -7.20 -7.74
C SER A 24 8.00 -7.74 -8.12
N GLN A 25 8.08 -8.68 -9.06
CA GLN A 25 9.34 -9.22 -9.57
C GLN A 25 10.17 -8.13 -10.25
N GLY A 26 9.54 -7.34 -11.12
CA GLY A 26 10.19 -6.21 -11.80
C GLY A 26 10.80 -5.19 -10.84
N LYS A 27 10.12 -4.88 -9.72
CA LYS A 27 10.65 -4.01 -8.66
C LYS A 27 11.89 -4.62 -8.01
N THR A 28 11.86 -5.90 -7.65
CA THR A 28 13.03 -6.58 -7.07
C THR A 28 14.22 -6.54 -8.03
N THR A 29 14.04 -6.95 -9.28
CA THR A 29 15.11 -6.91 -10.29
C THR A 29 15.70 -5.51 -10.46
N LEU A 30 14.86 -4.47 -10.49
CA LEU A 30 15.34 -3.10 -10.61
C LEU A 30 16.05 -2.61 -9.34
N CYS A 31 15.62 -3.02 -8.16
CA CYS A 31 16.34 -2.73 -6.92
C CYS A 31 17.72 -3.41 -6.90
N ASP A 32 17.82 -4.65 -7.40
CA ASP A 32 19.09 -5.36 -7.51
C ASP A 32 20.06 -4.63 -8.46
N VAL A 33 19.58 -4.19 -9.63
CA VAL A 33 20.38 -3.38 -10.57
C VAL A 33 20.82 -2.06 -9.92
N LEU A 34 19.93 -1.38 -9.18
CA LEU A 34 20.27 -0.13 -8.49
C LEU A 34 21.25 -0.33 -7.34
N ALA A 35 21.24 -1.49 -6.69
CA ALA A 35 22.17 -1.81 -5.59
C ALA A 35 23.62 -1.99 -6.09
N GLU A 36 23.79 -2.39 -7.35
CA GLU A 36 25.10 -2.51 -8.00
C GLU A 36 25.63 -1.18 -8.55
N ALA A 37 24.78 -0.14 -8.64
CA ALA A 37 25.16 1.16 -9.16
C ALA A 37 26.03 1.93 -8.15
N ASP A 38 27.10 2.56 -8.64
CA ASP A 38 27.92 3.47 -7.83
C ASP A 38 27.15 4.78 -7.56
N ALA A 39 27.14 5.24 -6.31
CA ALA A 39 26.52 6.49 -5.92
C ALA A 39 27.07 7.71 -6.71
N ALA A 40 28.31 7.64 -7.20
CA ALA A 40 28.90 8.66 -8.06
C ALA A 40 28.22 8.76 -9.44
N GLN A 41 27.52 7.71 -9.89
CA GLN A 41 26.77 7.67 -11.16
C GLN A 41 25.35 8.22 -11.02
N VAL A 42 24.88 8.45 -9.79
CA VAL A 42 23.55 9.00 -9.53
C VAL A 42 23.66 10.52 -9.50
N ASP A 43 23.28 11.15 -10.60
CA ASP A 43 23.17 12.61 -10.72
C ASP A 43 21.85 13.15 -10.14
N GLU A 44 21.63 14.45 -10.26
CA GLU A 44 20.45 15.11 -9.69
C GLU A 44 19.15 14.67 -10.37
N GLU A 45 19.18 14.41 -11.68
CA GLU A 45 18.03 13.92 -12.42
C GLU A 45 17.63 12.53 -11.93
N CYS A 46 18.60 11.63 -11.74
CA CYS A 46 18.39 10.31 -11.18
C CYS A 46 17.79 10.38 -9.77
N ARG A 47 18.27 11.29 -8.91
CA ARG A 47 17.70 11.51 -7.56
C ARG A 47 16.24 11.93 -7.64
N GLY A 48 15.89 12.84 -8.55
CA GLY A 48 14.50 13.25 -8.78
C GLY A 48 13.60 12.09 -9.20
N LEU A 49 14.09 11.20 -10.06
CA LEU A 49 13.36 9.99 -10.48
C LEU A 49 13.21 8.98 -9.34
N LEU A 50 14.22 8.82 -8.48
CA LEU A 50 14.14 7.96 -7.29
C LEU A 50 13.13 8.50 -6.27
N GLU A 51 13.06 9.83 -6.09
CA GLU A 51 12.05 10.45 -5.23
C GLU A 51 10.63 10.27 -5.80
N ALA A 52 10.46 10.43 -7.10
CA ALA A 52 9.19 10.14 -7.78
C ALA A 52 8.78 8.67 -7.60
N ALA A 53 9.70 7.74 -7.81
CA ALA A 53 9.46 6.32 -7.56
C ALA A 53 9.07 6.04 -6.10
N ARG A 54 9.74 6.66 -5.13
CA ARG A 54 9.38 6.55 -3.71
C ARG A 54 7.95 7.01 -3.44
N ARG A 55 7.55 8.16 -3.99
CA ARG A 55 6.18 8.68 -3.86
C ARG A 55 5.15 7.72 -4.47
N LEU A 56 5.40 7.20 -5.66
CA LEU A 56 4.51 6.24 -6.31
C LEU A 56 4.36 4.93 -5.52
N ASN A 57 5.46 4.39 -5.00
CA ASN A 57 5.41 3.18 -4.19
C ASN A 57 4.59 3.36 -2.90
N GLU A 58 4.68 4.54 -2.29
CA GLU A 58 3.88 4.86 -1.11
C GLU A 58 2.38 4.92 -1.44
N VAL A 59 2.01 5.50 -2.59
CA VAL A 59 0.63 5.47 -3.08
C VAL A 59 0.15 4.04 -3.33
N ASN A 60 0.95 3.20 -4.00
CA ASN A 60 0.60 1.79 -4.24
C ASN A 60 0.41 1.01 -2.93
N ARG A 61 1.26 1.26 -1.93
CA ARG A 61 1.13 0.69 -0.58
C ARG A 61 -0.20 1.08 0.06
N GLN A 62 -0.59 2.35 -0.03
CA GLN A 62 -1.85 2.85 0.52
C GLN A 62 -3.06 2.20 -0.17
N VAL A 63 -3.04 2.09 -1.50
CA VAL A 63 -4.12 1.43 -2.26
C VAL A 63 -4.27 -0.04 -1.85
N ARG A 64 -3.17 -0.80 -1.80
CA ARG A 64 -3.19 -2.20 -1.36
C ARG A 64 -3.76 -2.35 0.05
N ASN A 65 -3.34 -1.49 0.98
CA ASN A 65 -3.82 -1.53 2.35
C ASN A 65 -5.32 -1.18 2.46
N LEU A 66 -5.78 -0.22 1.66
CA LEU A 66 -7.20 0.13 1.59
C LEU A 66 -8.05 -1.03 1.07
N ILE A 67 -7.60 -1.72 0.03
CA ILE A 67 -8.25 -2.92 -0.51
C ILE A 67 -8.34 -3.99 0.57
N ALA A 68 -7.22 -4.29 1.24
CA ALA A 68 -7.17 -5.28 2.31
C ALA A 68 -8.14 -4.93 3.45
N ALA A 69 -8.14 -3.68 3.92
CA ALA A 69 -9.05 -3.21 4.97
C ALA A 69 -10.53 -3.34 4.55
N ASN A 70 -10.85 -3.05 3.28
CA ASN A 70 -12.21 -3.17 2.76
C ASN A 70 -12.67 -4.64 2.73
N VAL A 71 -11.80 -5.55 2.28
CA VAL A 71 -12.09 -6.98 2.26
C VAL A 71 -12.26 -7.53 3.68
N SER A 72 -11.36 -7.20 4.61
CA SER A 72 -11.48 -7.58 6.03
C SER A 72 -12.80 -7.11 6.64
N ALA A 73 -13.16 -5.84 6.46
CA ALA A 73 -14.40 -5.30 7.01
C ALA A 73 -15.66 -6.03 6.50
N ARG A 74 -15.66 -6.45 5.23
CA ARG A 74 -16.78 -7.25 4.67
C ARG A 74 -16.81 -8.67 5.24
N LEU A 75 -15.65 -9.30 5.39
CA LEU A 75 -15.56 -10.63 6.00
C LEU A 75 -16.01 -10.59 7.47
N ASP A 76 -15.65 -9.55 8.22
CA ASP A 76 -16.08 -9.37 9.60
C ASP A 76 -17.60 -9.19 9.72
N ALA A 77 -18.21 -8.45 8.77
CA ALA A 77 -19.66 -8.30 8.70
C ALA A 77 -20.38 -9.62 8.42
N LEU A 78 -19.81 -10.48 7.56
CA LEU A 78 -20.41 -11.78 7.22
C LEU A 78 -20.24 -12.83 8.32
N THR A 79 -19.13 -12.79 9.05
CA THR A 79 -18.82 -13.77 10.11
C THR A 79 -19.36 -13.36 11.48
N GLY A 80 -20.01 -12.19 11.58
CA GLY A 80 -20.57 -11.69 12.84
C GLY A 80 -19.52 -11.24 13.86
N SER A 81 -18.25 -11.16 13.45
CA SER A 81 -17.13 -10.64 14.24
C SER A 81 -17.00 -9.13 14.17
N ALA A 82 -17.86 -8.45 13.39
CA ALA A 82 -17.92 -6.99 13.30
C ALA A 82 -17.84 -6.43 14.72
N SER A 83 -16.69 -5.84 15.05
CA SER A 83 -16.40 -5.29 16.37
C SER A 83 -17.47 -4.26 16.67
N LEU A 84 -18.52 -4.71 17.37
CA LEU A 84 -19.60 -3.84 17.80
C LEU A 84 -18.93 -2.74 18.59
N TYR A 85 -19.12 -1.51 18.14
CA TYR A 85 -18.68 -0.30 18.82
C TYR A 85 -18.97 -0.45 20.32
N ARG A 86 -17.95 -0.82 21.10
CA ARG A 86 -18.08 -0.93 22.55
C ARG A 86 -17.89 0.49 23.07
N ALA A 87 -18.96 1.26 23.09
CA ALA A 87 -19.01 2.49 23.84
C ALA A 87 -18.55 2.15 25.27
N SER A 88 -17.38 2.65 25.66
CA SER A 88 -16.86 2.48 27.01
C SER A 88 -17.89 3.07 27.99
N PRO A 89 -18.22 2.41 29.12
CA PRO A 89 -19.28 2.85 30.04
C PRO A 89 -18.81 4.02 30.93
N ALA A 90 -18.11 5.00 30.37
CA ALA A 90 -17.71 6.22 31.08
C ALA A 90 -18.88 7.22 31.23
N TYR A 91 -19.98 7.04 30.49
CA TYR A 91 -21.14 7.96 30.52
C TYR A 91 -22.35 7.45 31.33
N ALA A 92 -22.26 6.28 31.99
CA ALA A 92 -23.38 5.73 32.76
C ALA A 92 -23.55 6.35 34.17
N TYR A 93 -22.63 7.20 34.62
CA TYR A 93 -22.67 7.82 35.97
C TYR A 93 -23.17 9.29 35.94
N ALA A 94 -24.19 9.60 35.16
CA ALA A 94 -24.77 10.94 35.10
C ALA A 94 -26.30 10.97 35.28
N GLY A 95 -26.87 9.97 35.97
CA GLY A 95 -28.33 9.82 36.06
C GLY A 95 -28.86 9.18 37.34
N ALA A 96 -28.17 9.29 38.48
CA ALA A 96 -28.73 8.93 39.78
C ALA A 96 -28.62 10.13 40.74
N ARG A 97 -29.69 10.92 40.80
CA ARG A 97 -30.02 11.84 41.87
C ARG A 97 -31.44 11.57 42.32
#